data_AF-A0A352UDB5-F1
#
_entry.id   AF-A0A352UDB5-F1
#
_cell.length_a   1.000
_cell.length_b   1.000
_cell.length_c   1.000
_cell.angle_alpha   90.00
_cell.angle_beta   90.00
_cell.angle_gamma   90.00
#
_symmetry.space_group_name_H-M   'P 1'
#
loop_
_entity.id
_entity.type
_entity.pdbx_description
1 polymer ?
#
loop_
_entity_poly.entity_id
_entity_poly.type
_entity_poly.pdbx_seq_one_letter_code
_entity_poly.pdbx_strand_id
1 'polypeptide(L)'
;KDRGSLEALYTRYSGPVYSLAMHLLRDPGASEAVTLRTFFNVWRRGSSYKSNRGSVTAWLFTIAHHRAIDELRKRRRDQTRI
;
A
#
# COMPACT_ATOMS: atom_id res chain seq x y z
N LYS A 1 -12.98 8.91 -17.04
CA LYS A 1 -12.74 7.55 -16.48
C LYS A 1 -11.23 7.38 -16.50
N ASP A 2 -10.57 7.72 -15.39
CA ASP A 2 -9.18 8.21 -15.44
C ASP A 2 -8.18 7.07 -15.27
N ARG A 3 -8.23 6.09 -16.19
CA ARG A 3 -7.27 4.98 -16.22
C ARG A 3 -5.82 5.49 -16.27
N GLY A 4 -5.55 6.55 -17.05
CA GLY A 4 -4.23 7.17 -17.15
C GLY A 4 -3.74 7.82 -15.86
N SER A 5 -4.65 8.30 -14.99
CA SER A 5 -4.27 8.89 -13.70
C SER A 5 -3.79 7.82 -12.70
N LEU A 6 -4.42 6.64 -12.70
CA LEU A 6 -3.98 5.55 -11.82
C LEU A 6 -2.69 4.88 -12.29
N GLU A 7 -2.48 4.76 -13.60
CA GLU A 7 -1.23 4.25 -14.14
C GLU A 7 -0.06 5.18 -13.76
N ALA A 8 -0.24 6.50 -13.90
CA ALA A 8 0.75 7.47 -13.45
C ALA A 8 1.03 7.38 -11.93
N LEU A 9 0.01 7.12 -11.10
CA LEU A 9 0.19 6.88 -9.67
C LEU A 9 0.99 5.61 -9.40
N TYR A 10 0.68 4.51 -10.09
CA TYR A 10 1.42 3.27 -9.93
C TYR A 10 2.89 3.43 -10.32
N THR A 11 3.16 3.99 -11.50
CA THR A 11 4.52 4.24 -11.99
C THR A 11 5.32 5.11 -11.04
N ARG A 12 4.70 6.15 -10.47
CA ARG A 12 5.38 7.08 -9.56
C ARG A 12 5.60 6.54 -8.15
N TYR A 13 4.66 5.76 -7.62
CA TYR A 13 4.63 5.43 -6.19
C TYR A 13 4.84 3.95 -5.87
N SER A 14 4.86 3.04 -6.85
CA SER A 14 5.10 1.61 -6.61
C SER A 14 6.43 1.37 -5.88
N GLY A 15 7.53 1.95 -6.37
CA GLY A 15 8.84 1.88 -5.73
C GLY A 15 8.86 2.41 -4.31
N PRO A 16 8.47 3.67 -4.05
CA PRO A 16 8.42 4.23 -2.70
C PRO A 16 7.52 3.46 -1.71
N VAL A 17 6.37 2.96 -2.17
CA VAL A 17 5.48 2.12 -1.34
C VAL A 17 6.15 0.78 -1.00
N TYR A 18 6.81 0.16 -1.98
CA TYR A 18 7.57 -1.07 -1.76
C TYR A 18 8.72 -0.83 -0.77
N SER A 19 9.48 0.25 -0.91
CA SER A 19 10.56 0.61 0.02
C SER A 19 10.05 0.80 1.45
N LEU A 20 8.90 1.45 1.64
CA LEU A 20 8.27 1.56 2.96
C LEU A 20 7.90 0.18 3.51
N ALA A 21 7.26 -0.65 2.70
CA ALA A 21 6.88 -1.99 3.12
C ALA A 21 8.09 -2.86 3.45
N MET A 22 9.19 -2.74 2.71
CA MET A 22 10.47 -3.41 2.97
C MET A 22 11.08 -2.95 4.28
N HIS A 23 11.08 -1.64 4.54
CA HIS A 23 11.60 -1.09 5.79
C HIS A 23 10.88 -1.66 7.03
N LEU A 24 9.55 -1.80 6.94
CA LEU A 24 8.71 -2.26 8.06
C LEU A 24 8.69 -3.79 8.22
N LEU A 25 8.60 -4.53 7.12
CA LEU A 25 8.37 -5.98 7.14
C LEU A 25 9.67 -6.79 7.07
N ARG A 26 10.73 -6.23 6.49
CA ARG A 26 12.02 -6.89 6.22
C ARG A 26 11.87 -8.26 5.54
N ASP A 27 10.88 -8.37 4.65
CA ASP A 27 10.55 -9.61 3.95
C ASP A 27 10.07 -9.28 2.52
N PRO A 28 10.84 -9.65 1.49
CA PRO A 28 10.51 -9.30 0.11
C PRO A 28 9.11 -9.73 -0.31
N GLY A 29 8.69 -10.96 0.04
CA GLY A 29 7.41 -11.52 -0.36
C GLY A 29 6.21 -10.77 0.20
N ALA A 30 6.21 -10.45 1.50
CA ALA A 30 5.12 -9.65 2.06
C ALA A 30 5.19 -8.18 1.69
N SER A 31 6.38 -7.61 1.50
CA SER A 31 6.50 -6.24 1.02
C SER A 31 5.91 -6.08 -0.38
N GLU A 32 6.14 -7.05 -1.27
CA GLU A 32 5.49 -7.12 -2.58
C GLU A 32 3.97 -7.29 -2.43
N ALA A 33 3.53 -8.25 -1.61
CA ALA A 33 2.11 -8.49 -1.39
C ALA A 33 1.37 -7.26 -0.84
N VAL A 34 1.98 -6.53 0.12
CA VAL A 34 1.41 -5.28 0.67
C VAL A 34 1.37 -4.18 -0.38
N THR A 35 2.39 -4.07 -1.22
CA THR A 35 2.42 -3.11 -2.34
C THR A 35 1.29 -3.39 -3.33
N LEU A 36 1.20 -4.61 -3.85
CA LEU A 36 0.15 -5.02 -4.79
C LEU A 36 -1.25 -4.82 -4.19
N ARG A 37 -1.46 -5.24 -2.95
CA ARG A 37 -2.72 -5.04 -2.22
C ARG A 37 -3.06 -3.55 -2.09
N THR A 38 -2.07 -2.71 -1.79
CA THR A 38 -2.23 -1.24 -1.69
C THR A 38 -2.82 -0.69 -2.96
N PHE A 39 -2.14 -0.90 -4.08
CA PHE A 39 -2.59 -0.39 -5.37
C PHE A 39 -3.89 -1.06 -5.83
N PHE A 40 -4.10 -2.36 -5.59
CA PHE A 40 -5.36 -3.03 -5.90
C PHE A 40 -6.57 -2.35 -5.20
N ASN A 41 -6.43 -1.97 -3.93
CA ASN A 41 -7.50 -1.21 -3.27
C ASN A 41 -7.66 0.19 -3.83
N VAL A 42 -6.57 0.85 -4.22
CA VAL A 42 -6.62 2.17 -4.86
C VAL A 42 -7.35 2.07 -6.21
N TRP A 43 -7.09 1.04 -7.01
CA TRP A 43 -7.85 0.75 -8.24
C TRP A 43 -9.32 0.48 -7.97
N ARG A 44 -9.64 -0.32 -6.95
CA ARG A 44 -11.03 -0.67 -6.62
C ARG A 44 -11.82 0.48 -5.99
N ARG A 45 -11.18 1.31 -5.17
CA ARG A 45 -11.79 2.44 -4.45
C ARG A 45 -11.54 3.80 -5.13
N GLY A 46 -10.81 3.82 -6.24
CA GLY A 46 -10.38 5.05 -6.93
C GLY A 46 -11.55 5.90 -7.41
N SER A 47 -12.72 5.30 -7.64
CA SER A 47 -13.98 6.00 -7.91
C SER A 47 -14.49 6.84 -6.73
N SER A 48 -14.03 6.58 -5.49
CA SER A 48 -14.38 7.37 -4.30
C SER A 48 -13.28 8.35 -3.89
N TYR A 49 -12.15 8.42 -4.61
CA TYR A 49 -11.11 9.38 -4.30
C TYR A 49 -11.59 10.78 -4.72
N LYS A 50 -11.78 11.66 -3.74
CA LYS A 50 -12.09 13.07 -3.97
C LYS A 50 -10.81 13.87 -3.79
N SER A 51 -10.32 14.51 -4.86
CA SER A 51 -9.12 15.37 -4.85
C SER A 51 -9.18 16.49 -3.80
N ASN A 52 -10.38 16.91 -3.39
CA ASN A 52 -10.63 17.88 -2.32
C ASN A 52 -10.30 17.38 -0.90
N ARG A 53 -9.89 16.11 -0.71
CA ARG A 53 -9.59 15.56 0.64
C ARG A 53 -8.10 15.54 1.01
N GLY A 54 -7.25 16.20 0.23
CA GLY A 54 -5.82 16.34 0.48
C GLY A 54 -4.93 15.54 -0.47
N SER A 55 -3.63 15.59 -0.23
CA SER A 55 -2.60 15.01 -1.10
C SER A 55 -2.79 13.51 -1.32
N VAL A 56 -2.94 13.10 -2.59
CA VAL A 56 -3.00 11.68 -3.01
C VAL A 56 -1.84 10.88 -2.41
N THR A 57 -0.66 11.52 -2.37
CA THR A 57 0.57 10.94 -1.82
C THR A 57 0.40 10.55 -0.36
N ALA A 58 -0.02 11.49 0.49
CA ALA A 58 -0.18 11.25 1.93
C ALA A 58 -1.24 10.18 2.20
N TRP A 59 -2.32 10.18 1.43
CA TRP A 59 -3.36 9.16 1.51
C TRP A 59 -2.85 7.77 1.12
N LEU A 60 -2.09 7.66 0.02
CA LEU A 60 -1.50 6.41 -0.46
C LEU A 60 -0.53 5.81 0.56
N PHE A 61 0.37 6.64 1.10
CA PHE A 61 1.34 6.20 2.12
C PHE A 61 0.67 5.79 3.42
N THR A 62 -0.41 6.47 3.82
CA THR A 62 -1.22 6.06 4.97
C THR A 62 -1.81 4.65 4.77
N ILE A 63 -2.36 4.37 3.58
CA ILE A 63 -2.89 3.03 3.25
C ILE A 63 -1.77 1.98 3.28
N ALA A 64 -0.63 2.27 2.67
CA ALA A 64 0.51 1.35 2.65
C ALA A 64 1.01 1.04 4.07
N HIS A 65 1.18 2.08 4.90
CA HIS A 65 1.64 1.95 6.28
C HIS A 65 0.70 1.09 7.12
N HIS A 66 -0.62 1.38 7.11
CA HIS A 66 -1.59 0.57 7.86
C HIS A 66 -1.53 -0.91 7.49
N ARG A 67 -1.38 -1.21 6.20
CA ARG A 67 -1.33 -2.60 5.72
C ARG A 67 -0.03 -3.30 6.10
N ALA A 68 1.10 -2.61 6.06
CA ALA A 68 2.36 -3.15 6.55
C ALA A 68 2.28 -3.44 8.06
N ILE A 69 1.67 -2.55 8.85
CA ILE A 69 1.47 -2.78 10.28
C ILE A 69 0.53 -3.97 10.54
N ASP A 70 -0.56 -4.10 9.78
CA ASP A 70 -1.49 -5.23 9.93
C ASP A 70 -0.82 -6.57 9.59
N GLU A 71 0.00 -6.60 8.54
CA GLU A 71 0.80 -7.77 8.16
C GLU A 71 1.85 -8.10 9.23
N LEU A 72 2.55 -7.10 9.78
CA LEU A 72 3.50 -7.28 10.88
C LEU A 72 2.80 -7.86 12.13
N ARG A 73 1.61 -7.36 12.45
CA ARG A 73 0.79 -7.87 13.57
C ARG A 73 0.36 -9.31 13.33
N LYS A 74 -0.02 -9.66 12.10
CA LYS A 74 -0.39 -11.04 11.73
C LYS A 74 0.79 -11.99 11.93
N ARG A 75 1.96 -11.63 11.40
CA ARG A 75 3.19 -12.42 11.54
C ARG A 75 3.59 -12.66 12.99
N ARG A 76 3.48 -11.64 13.84
CA ARG A 76 3.72 -11.78 15.28
C ARG A 76 2.78 -12.80 15.92
N ARG A 77 1.49 -12.78 15.57
CA ARG A 77 0.52 -13.77 16.08
C ARG A 77 0.82 -15.18 15.59
N ASP A 78 1.26 -15.32 14.33
CA ASP A 78 1.61 -16.62 13.76
C ASP A 78 2.88 -17.19 14.42
N GLN A 79 3.85 -16.35 14.79
CA GLN A 79 5.04 -16.76 15.55
C GLN A 79 4.73 -17.22 16.97
N THR A 80 3.76 -16.61 17.67
CA THR A 80 3.38 -17.01 19.04
C THR A 80 2.58 -18.32 19.08
N ARG A 81 2.11 -18.82 17.94
CA ARG A 81 1.36 -20.10 17.83
C ARG A 81 2.25 -21.31 17.57
N ILE A 82 3.56 -21.10 17.38
CA ILE A 82 4.59 -22.13 17.23
C ILE A 82 5.23 -22.37 18.60
#